data_AF-A0A378TBA8-F1
#
_entry.id   AF-A0A378TBA8-F1
#
_cell.length_a   1.000
_cell.length_b   1.000
_cell.length_c   1.000
_cell.angle_alpha   90.00
_cell.angle_beta   90.00
_cell.angle_gamma   90.00
#
_symmetry.space_group_name_H-M   'P 1'
#
loop_
_entity.id
_entity.type
_entity.pdbx_description
1 polymer ?
#
loop_
_entity_poly.entity_id
_entity_poly.type
_entity_poly.pdbx_seq_one_letter_code
_entity_poly.pdbx_strand_id
1 'polypeptide(L)'
;MVTPVIAIAAALTPALWVWFSRCHPAWSLSVHARFYTGAGYLSSLIATYFVLVDGGTSWVFGAAWAAAAVAMFWAGLVALRSVMRRQHSTAMSLETINADQVQSQGPLL
;
A
#
# COMPACT_ATOMS: atom_id res chain seq x y z
N MET A 1 9.83 -30.05 -5.89
CA MET A 1 8.67 -29.84 -6.77
C MET A 1 7.91 -28.63 -6.26
N VAL A 2 7.89 -27.52 -7.01
CA VAL A 2 7.03 -26.38 -6.67
C VAL A 2 5.60 -26.84 -6.91
N THR A 3 4.80 -26.96 -5.87
CA THR A 3 3.39 -27.36 -6.01
C THR A 3 2.65 -26.25 -6.76
N PRO A 4 1.74 -26.59 -7.69
CA PRO A 4 1.00 -25.61 -8.48
C PRO A 4 0.25 -24.59 -7.60
N VAL A 5 -0.12 -24.99 -6.38
CA VAL A 5 -0.72 -24.15 -5.35
C VAL A 5 0.18 -22.95 -4.99
N ILE A 6 1.49 -23.16 -4.84
CA ILE A 6 2.44 -22.09 -4.47
C ILE A 6 2.60 -21.11 -5.63
N ALA A 7 2.64 -21.59 -6.87
CA ALA A 7 2.71 -20.74 -8.05
C ALA A 7 1.45 -19.88 -8.21
N ILE A 8 0.28 -20.48 -8.00
CA ILE A 8 -1.01 -19.77 -8.06
C ILE A 8 -1.10 -18.72 -6.95
N ALA A 9 -0.71 -19.07 -5.72
CA ALA A 9 -0.65 -18.11 -4.61
C ALA A 9 0.30 -16.95 -4.94
N ALA A 10 1.52 -17.23 -5.42
CA ALA A 10 2.50 -16.22 -5.79
C ALA A 10 2.01 -15.25 -6.88
N ALA A 11 1.14 -15.69 -7.79
CA ALA A 11 0.54 -14.83 -8.82
C ALA A 11 -0.69 -14.06 -8.31
N LEU A 12 -1.56 -14.70 -7.52
CA LEU A 12 -2.82 -14.13 -7.06
C LEU A 12 -2.62 -13.14 -5.91
N THR A 13 -1.71 -13.41 -4.97
CA THR A 13 -1.46 -12.53 -3.82
C THR A 13 -1.06 -11.11 -4.25
N PRO A 14 -0.08 -10.87 -5.15
CA PRO A 14 0.25 -9.52 -5.58
C PRO A 14 -0.87 -8.88 -6.42
N ALA A 15 -1.59 -9.66 -7.23
CA ALA A 15 -2.71 -9.15 -8.02
C ALA A 15 -3.86 -8.65 -7.13
N LEU A 16 -4.26 -9.44 -6.13
CA LEU A 16 -5.25 -9.04 -5.12
C LEU A 16 -4.76 -7.86 -4.31
N TRP A 17 -3.48 -7.82 -3.94
CA TRP A 17 -2.91 -6.74 -3.15
C TRP A 17 -2.93 -5.39 -3.89
N VAL A 18 -2.56 -5.41 -5.18
CA VAL A 18 -2.64 -4.21 -6.04
C VAL A 18 -4.09 -3.78 -6.20
N TRP A 19 -5.01 -4.72 -6.40
CA TRP A 19 -6.44 -4.41 -6.49
C TRP A 19 -6.95 -3.75 -5.21
N PHE A 20 -6.69 -4.37 -4.05
CA PHE A 20 -7.11 -3.85 -2.75
C PHE A 20 -6.50 -2.47 -2.46
N SER A 21 -5.23 -2.27 -2.82
CA SER A 21 -4.56 -0.98 -2.66
C SER A 21 -5.16 0.11 -3.56
N ARG A 22 -5.57 -0.25 -4.79
CA ARG A 22 -6.23 0.67 -5.73
C ARG A 22 -7.66 1.02 -5.33
N CYS A 23 -8.36 0.13 -4.64
CA CYS A 23 -9.69 0.40 -4.10
C CYS A 23 -9.66 1.36 -2.90
N HIS A 24 -8.48 1.68 -2.35
CA HIS A 24 -8.37 2.55 -1.19
C HIS A 24 -8.61 4.02 -1.59
N PRO A 25 -9.50 4.77 -0.91
CA PRO A 25 -9.85 6.14 -1.32
C PRO A 25 -8.68 7.14 -1.23
N ALA A 26 -7.66 6.83 -0.42
CA ALA A 26 -6.43 7.61 -0.30
C ALA A 26 -5.38 7.29 -1.40
N TRP A 27 -5.67 6.40 -2.35
CA TRP A 27 -4.73 5.94 -3.37
C TRP A 27 -4.27 7.04 -4.32
N SER A 28 -5.18 7.91 -4.77
CA SER A 28 -4.85 9.04 -5.64
C SER A 28 -4.01 10.11 -4.94
N LEU A 29 -4.12 10.20 -3.61
CA LEU A 29 -3.50 11.23 -2.79
C LEU A 29 -2.07 10.88 -2.35
N SER A 30 -1.68 9.60 -2.41
CA SER A 30 -0.38 9.13 -1.91
C SER A 30 0.55 8.66 -3.02
N VAL A 31 1.45 9.53 -3.48
CA VAL A 31 2.51 9.20 -4.46
C VAL A 31 3.44 8.10 -3.93
N HIS A 32 3.74 8.13 -2.63
CA HIS A 32 4.62 7.14 -1.99
C HIS A 32 3.98 5.75 -1.99
N ALA A 33 2.67 5.66 -1.71
CA ALA A 33 1.97 4.38 -1.77
C ALA A 33 2.02 3.77 -3.18
N ARG A 34 1.86 4.59 -4.22
CA ARG A 34 1.95 4.14 -5.61
C ARG A 34 3.35 3.64 -5.97
N PHE A 35 4.39 4.36 -5.54
CA PHE A 35 5.78 3.96 -5.75
C PHE A 35 6.08 2.60 -5.07
N TYR A 36 5.78 2.48 -3.79
CA TYR A 36 6.04 1.26 -3.03
C TYR A 36 5.24 0.05 -3.55
N THR A 37 3.97 0.23 -3.90
CA THR A 37 3.18 -0.86 -4.49
C THR A 37 3.71 -1.27 -5.87
N GLY A 38 4.19 -0.31 -6.69
CA GLY A 38 4.83 -0.61 -7.97
C GLY A 38 6.16 -1.37 -7.81
N ALA A 39 7.02 -0.92 -6.90
CA ALA A 39 8.28 -1.58 -6.58
C ALA A 39 8.07 -2.98 -5.97
N GLY A 40 7.03 -3.15 -5.15
CA GLY A 40 6.60 -4.45 -4.61
C GLY A 40 6.13 -5.40 -5.71
N TYR A 41 5.37 -4.90 -6.69
CA TYR A 41 4.94 -5.69 -7.85
C TYR A 41 6.13 -6.15 -8.70
N LEU A 42 7.08 -5.26 -8.99
CA LEU A 42 8.28 -5.60 -9.74
C LEU A 42 9.13 -6.65 -9.01
N SER A 43 9.31 -6.48 -7.70
CA SER A 43 10.02 -7.45 -6.86
C SER A 43 9.32 -8.81 -6.84
N SER A 44 7.98 -8.82 -6.81
CA SER A 44 7.19 -10.04 -6.89
C SER A 44 7.35 -10.76 -8.22
N LEU A 45 7.41 -10.03 -9.35
CA LEU A 45 7.68 -10.63 -10.66
C LEU A 45 9.05 -11.30 -10.72
N ILE A 46 10.08 -10.66 -10.15
CA ILE A 46 11.43 -11.22 -10.06
C ILE A 46 11.42 -12.49 -9.20
N ALA A 47 10.73 -12.48 -8.07
CA ALA A 47 10.58 -13.67 -7.24
C ALA A 47 9.90 -14.81 -8.02
N THR A 48 8.83 -14.52 -8.75
CA THR A 48 8.11 -15.51 -9.58
C THR A 48 8.99 -16.05 -10.70
N TYR A 49 9.85 -15.22 -11.31
CA TYR A 49 10.84 -15.67 -12.30
C TYR A 49 11.77 -16.74 -11.74
N PHE A 50 12.34 -16.52 -10.55
CA PHE A 50 13.21 -17.51 -9.91
C PHE A 50 12.49 -18.82 -9.53
N VAL A 51 11.19 -18.75 -9.26
CA VAL A 51 10.38 -19.93 -8.93
C VAL A 51 9.97 -20.70 -10.18
N LEU A 52 9.55 -20.02 -11.25
CA LEU A 52 8.96 -20.63 -12.43
C LEU A 52 9.96 -20.91 -13.55
N VAL A 53 10.91 -20.00 -13.78
CA VAL A 53 11.81 -20.05 -14.95
C VAL A 53 13.15 -20.68 -14.57
N ASP A 54 13.73 -20.24 -13.45
CA ASP A 54 14.97 -20.85 -12.93
C ASP A 54 14.71 -22.26 -12.35
N GLY A 55 13.45 -22.68 -12.21
CA GLY A 55 13.09 -23.98 -11.63
C GLY A 55 13.43 -24.13 -10.14
N GLY A 56 13.72 -23.01 -9.46
CA GLY A 56 14.03 -22.99 -8.03
C GLY A 56 15.47 -23.32 -7.66
N THR A 57 16.41 -23.42 -8.61
CA THR A 57 17.83 -23.62 -8.30
C THR A 57 18.39 -22.48 -7.43
N SER A 58 17.98 -21.25 -7.72
CA SER A 58 18.38 -20.05 -7.00
C SER A 58 17.31 -19.59 -5.99
N TRP A 59 16.71 -20.53 -5.26
CA TRP A 59 15.56 -20.27 -4.37
C TRP A 59 15.82 -19.16 -3.33
N VAL A 60 17.06 -18.99 -2.86
CA VAL A 60 17.44 -17.95 -1.90
C VAL A 60 17.22 -16.55 -2.49
N PHE A 61 17.57 -16.35 -3.76
CA PHE A 61 17.33 -15.08 -4.45
C PHE A 61 15.83 -14.84 -4.66
N GLY A 62 15.08 -15.87 -5.07
CA GLY A 62 13.62 -15.78 -5.17
C GLY A 62 12.96 -15.40 -3.85
N ALA A 63 13.41 -16.02 -2.74
CA ALA A 63 12.92 -15.71 -1.40
C ALA A 63 13.28 -14.28 -0.95
N ALA A 64 14.49 -13.81 -1.26
CA ALA A 64 14.90 -12.44 -0.96
C ALA A 64 14.03 -11.41 -1.69
N TRP A 65 13.75 -11.65 -2.98
CA TRP A 65 12.86 -10.78 -3.77
C TRP A 65 11.40 -10.85 -3.29
N ALA A 66 10.94 -12.02 -2.84
CA ALA A 66 9.61 -12.16 -2.23
C ALA A 66 9.50 -11.38 -0.92
N ALA A 67 10.52 -11.44 -0.05
CA ALA A 67 10.58 -10.66 1.18
C ALA A 67 10.62 -9.16 0.90
N ALA A 68 11.41 -8.73 -0.10
CA ALA A 68 11.46 -7.35 -0.56
C ALA A 68 10.09 -6.88 -1.07
N ALA A 69 9.37 -7.73 -1.82
CA ALA A 69 8.02 -7.42 -2.29
C ALA A 69 7.07 -7.16 -1.11
N VAL A 70 7.06 -8.04 -0.10
CA VAL A 70 6.24 -7.89 1.10
C VAL A 70 6.58 -6.60 1.86
N ALA A 71 7.87 -6.29 2.03
CA ALA A 71 8.30 -5.07 2.71
C ALA A 71 7.84 -3.80 1.97
N MET A 72 7.97 -3.79 0.64
CA MET A 72 7.48 -2.70 -0.22
C MET A 72 5.96 -2.55 -0.12
N PHE A 73 5.21 -3.64 -0.22
CA PHE A 73 3.76 -3.62 -0.08
C PHE A 73 3.32 -3.11 1.30
N TRP A 74 4.02 -3.49 2.36
CA TRP A 74 3.77 -3.00 3.71
C TRP A 74 4.06 -1.49 3.84
N ALA A 75 5.18 -1.02 3.31
CA ALA A 75 5.52 0.40 3.28
C ALA A 75 4.45 1.22 2.52
N GLY A 76 3.91 0.67 1.42
CA GLY A 76 2.80 1.26 0.69
C GLY A 76 1.54 1.42 1.55
N LEU A 77 1.16 0.39 2.31
CA LEU A 77 0.01 0.45 3.24
C LEU A 77 0.23 1.48 4.35
N VAL A 78 1.43 1.54 4.92
CA VAL A 78 1.77 2.53 5.95
C VAL A 78 1.67 3.94 5.39
N ALA A 79 2.13 4.17 4.16
CA ALA A 79 2.00 5.45 3.46
C ALA A 79 0.54 5.83 3.15
N LEU A 80 -0.33 4.85 2.86
CA LEU A 80 -1.78 5.09 2.72
C LEU A 80 -2.43 5.51 4.04
N ARG A 81 -2.09 4.81 5.13
CA ARG A 81 -2.62 5.10 6.47
C ARG A 81 -2.15 6.45 7.01
N SER A 82 -0.91 6.86 6.73
CA SER A 82 -0.38 8.15 7.19
C SER A 82 -1.10 9.33 6.53
N VAL A 83 -1.47 9.22 5.24
CA VAL A 83 -2.27 10.24 4.54
C VAL A 83 -3.66 10.36 5.15
N MET A 84 -4.34 9.24 5.42
CA MET A 84 -5.64 9.29 6.10
C MET A 84 -5.57 9.95 7.49
N ARG A 85 -4.54 9.63 8.29
CA ARG A 85 -4.36 10.27 9.60
C ARG A 85 -4.19 11.79 9.49
N ARG A 86 -3.42 12.25 8.49
CA ARG A 86 -3.24 13.68 8.22
C ARG A 86 -4.54 14.34 7.79
N GLN A 87 -5.30 13.71 6.90
CA GLN A 87 -6.61 14.25 6.48
C GLN A 87 -7.59 14.32 7.65
N HIS A 88 -7.61 13.31 8.51
CA HIS A 88 -8.46 13.31 9.69
C HIS A 88 -8.06 14.39 10.70
N SER A 89 -6.76 14.62 10.95
CA SER A 89 -6.32 15.72 11.81
C SER A 89 -6.66 17.09 11.24
N THR A 90 -6.52 17.27 9.92
CA THR A 90 -6.89 18.53 9.26
C THR A 90 -8.40 18.77 9.32
N ALA A 91 -9.23 17.74 9.11
CA ALA A 91 -10.68 17.84 9.21
C ALA A 91 -11.11 18.26 10.62
N MET A 92 -10.58 17.61 11.67
CA MET A 92 -10.87 18.00 13.06
C MET A 92 -10.43 19.43 13.36
N SER A 93 -9.26 19.86 12.87
CA SER A 93 -8.79 21.24 13.05
C SER A 93 -9.67 22.27 12.36
N LEU A 94 -10.29 21.94 11.23
CA LEU A 94 -11.22 22.84 10.52
C LEU A 94 -12.57 22.92 11.23
N GLU A 95 -13.06 21.80 11.77
CA GLU A 95 -14.29 21.76 12.56
C GLU A 95 -14.18 22.63 13.83
N THR A 96 -13.03 22.62 14.51
CA THR A 96 -12.81 23.45 15.69
C THR A 96 -12.76 24.95 15.36
N ILE A 97 -12.19 25.34 14.21
CA ILE A 97 -12.15 26.75 13.79
C ILE A 97 -13.55 27.25 13.46
N ASN A 98 -14.38 26.43 12.81
CA ASN A 98 -15.75 26.83 12.45
C ASN A 98 -16.64 26.99 13.69
N ALA A 99 -16.49 26.15 14.71
CA ALA A 99 -17.21 26.27 15.97
C ALA A 99 -16.89 27.57 16.73
N ASP A 100 -15.61 27.95 16.82
CA ASP A 100 -15.18 29.19 17.48
C ASP A 100 -15.61 30.45 16.70
N GLN A 101 -15.55 30.42 15.37
CA GLN A 101 -15.95 31.55 14.52
C GLN A 101 -17.45 31.85 14.63
N VAL A 102 -18.32 30.83 14.61
CA VAL A 102 -19.77 31.00 14.76
C VAL A 102 -20.13 31.55 16.14
N GLN A 103 -19.40 31.16 17.19
CA GLN A 103 -19.66 31.64 18.55
C GLN A 103 -19.17 33.09 18.77
N SER A 104 -18.15 33.53 18.05
CA SER A 104 -17.62 34.90 18.11
C SER A 104 -18.50 35.96 17.40
N GLN A 105 -19.44 35.55 16.55
CA GLN A 105 -20.40 36.43 15.86
C GLN A 105 -21.77 36.51 16.54
N GLY A 106 -21.83 36.29 17.86
CA GLY A 106 -23.02 36.58 18.66
C GLY A 106 -23.46 38.05 18.51
N PRO A 107 -24.77 38.35 18.59
CA PRO A 107 -25.33 39.62 18.15
C PRO A 107 -24.71 40.78 18.93
N LEU A 108 -24.06 41.70 18.20
CA LEU A 108 -23.78 43.04 18.68
C LEU A 108 -25.13 43.75 18.85
N LEU A 109 -25.60 43.78 20.11
CA LEU A 109 -26.67 44.67 20.55
C LEU A 109 -26.29 46.14 20.31
#